data_AF-A0A0E0H0J0-F1
#
_entry.id   AF-A0A0E0H0J0-F1
#
_cell.length_a   1.000
_cell.length_b   1.000
_cell.length_c   1.000
_cell.angle_alpha   90.00
_cell.angle_beta   90.00
_cell.angle_gamma   90.00
#
_symmetry.space_group_name_H-M   'P 1'
#
loop_
_entity.id
_entity.type
_entity.pdbx_description
1 polymer ?
#
loop_
_entity_poly.entity_id
_entity_poly.type
_entity_poly.pdbx_seq_one_letter_code
_entity_poly.pdbx_strand_id
1 'polypeptide(L)'
;MVATTTIEDLHADVLARALRRLDGRSLAAASCATAGLRALAADPETWRALCLAEWPSMAGHPRLLSVVPPRRLFADAFPFPRPDAGELGGGGGGPLPSELVSAVDVYYRGAPLLSRVVETPASSPWFLGSPFRVEAVECKKPAAEAALSPAELELSWVVVDPARGRAVNVSSRRAVAVDRHWYTGETLVRFAVVLGGCKFETTVTCSEGAGNISEVSLAVQDADGAAASGERSLRLLAAAMEEQRIGGGRERDEAKRRYDEFVKSRKGRKESKARREALIDLCCSAASAMAVLSFVAAVVLR
;
A
#
# COMPACT_ATOMS: atom_id res chain seq x y z
N MET A 1 7.67 -56.09 6.93
CA MET A 1 6.77 -54.97 6.62
C MET A 1 7.35 -53.76 7.34
N VAL A 2 7.89 -52.77 6.63
CA VAL A 2 8.38 -51.54 7.28
C VAL A 2 7.15 -50.70 7.60
N ALA A 3 6.92 -50.42 8.88
CA ALA A 3 5.84 -49.53 9.28
C ALA A 3 6.15 -48.12 8.77
N THR A 4 5.28 -47.58 7.91
CA THR A 4 5.40 -46.21 7.43
C THR A 4 5.01 -45.28 8.56
N THR A 5 5.98 -44.58 9.13
CA THR A 5 5.72 -43.53 10.12
C THR A 5 5.39 -42.22 9.44
N THR A 6 4.35 -41.54 9.92
CA THR A 6 3.93 -40.22 9.45
C THR A 6 4.31 -39.14 10.47
N ILE A 7 4.25 -37.87 10.05
CA ILE A 7 4.51 -36.75 10.97
C ILE A 7 3.49 -36.69 12.12
N GLU A 8 2.27 -37.21 11.93
CA GLU A 8 1.21 -37.23 12.95
C GLU A 8 1.43 -38.30 14.03
N ASP A 9 2.41 -39.20 13.84
CA ASP A 9 2.81 -40.15 14.89
C ASP A 9 3.61 -39.48 16.01
N LEU A 10 4.06 -38.23 15.81
CA LEU A 10 4.68 -37.41 16.85
C LEU A 10 3.63 -36.91 17.85
N HIS A 11 4.04 -36.79 19.12
CA HIS A 11 3.19 -36.21 20.15
C HIS A 11 2.77 -34.77 19.80
N ALA A 12 1.52 -34.41 20.09
CA ALA A 12 0.93 -33.11 19.76
C ALA A 12 1.77 -31.92 20.24
N ASP A 13 2.38 -32.02 21.43
CA ASP A 13 3.25 -30.96 21.97
C ASP A 13 4.55 -30.75 21.16
N VAL A 14 5.08 -31.81 20.54
CA VAL A 14 6.27 -31.71 19.69
C VAL A 14 5.88 -31.02 18.39
N LEU A 15 4.76 -31.41 17.79
CA LEU A 15 4.20 -30.77 16.61
C LEU A 15 3.86 -29.29 16.87
N ALA A 16 3.21 -28.97 17.98
CA ALA A 16 2.89 -27.59 18.36
C ALA A 16 4.15 -26.73 18.50
N ARG A 17 5.20 -27.24 19.14
CA ARG A 17 6.49 -26.53 19.26
C ARG A 17 7.16 -26.33 17.90
N ALA A 18 7.07 -27.30 16.99
CA ALA A 18 7.61 -27.18 15.65
C ALA A 18 6.83 -26.13 14.83
N LEU A 19 5.49 -26.17 14.87
CA LEU A 19 4.61 -25.23 14.17
C LEU A 19 4.81 -23.79 14.64
N ARG A 20 5.05 -23.56 15.93
CA ARG A 20 5.36 -22.23 16.49
C ARG A 20 6.64 -21.59 15.98
N ARG A 21 7.52 -22.35 15.31
CA ARG A 21 8.75 -21.84 14.70
C ARG A 21 8.60 -21.50 13.22
N LEU A 22 7.47 -21.84 12.61
CA LEU A 22 7.17 -21.50 11.23
C LEU A 22 6.79 -20.02 11.12
N ASP A 23 7.11 -19.39 9.99
CA ASP A 23 6.52 -18.10 9.65
C ASP A 23 5.02 -18.26 9.34
N GLY A 24 4.28 -17.15 9.30
CA GLY A 24 2.82 -17.21 9.18
C GLY A 24 2.34 -17.88 7.89
N ARG A 25 3.09 -17.73 6.78
CA ARG A 25 2.79 -18.41 5.51
C ARG A 25 3.01 -19.92 5.60
N SER A 26 4.12 -20.38 6.20
CA SER A 26 4.39 -21.81 6.36
C SER A 26 3.44 -22.44 7.37
N LEU A 27 3.04 -21.71 8.42
CA LEU A 27 2.01 -22.15 9.35
C LEU A 27 0.65 -22.29 8.67
N ALA A 28 0.25 -21.31 7.86
CA ALA A 28 -0.98 -21.39 7.06
C ALA A 28 -0.95 -22.60 6.11
N ALA A 29 0.16 -22.80 5.38
CA ALA A 29 0.32 -23.94 4.48
C ALA A 29 0.29 -25.29 5.23
N ALA A 30 0.97 -25.40 6.37
CA ALA A 30 0.95 -26.60 7.21
C ALA A 30 -0.46 -26.91 7.72
N SER A 31 -1.26 -25.89 8.06
CA SER A 31 -2.65 -26.05 8.50
C SER A 31 -3.59 -26.63 7.43
N CYS A 32 -3.19 -26.60 6.15
CA CYS A 32 -3.94 -27.18 5.05
C CYS A 32 -3.65 -28.67 4.86
N ALA A 33 -2.54 -29.19 5.39
CA ALA A 33 -2.09 -30.56 5.10
C ALA A 33 -2.97 -31.63 5.78
N THR A 34 -3.33 -31.44 7.06
CA THR A 34 -4.14 -32.40 7.82
C THR A 34 -5.06 -31.70 8.83
N ALA A 35 -6.05 -32.42 9.37
CA ALA A 35 -6.92 -31.89 10.42
C ALA A 35 -6.17 -31.67 11.76
N GLY A 36 -5.21 -32.53 12.09
CA GLY A 36 -4.38 -32.40 13.30
C GLY A 36 -3.51 -31.15 13.26
N LEU A 37 -2.78 -30.95 12.15
CA LEU A 37 -1.97 -29.74 11.95
C LEU A 37 -2.84 -28.48 11.90
N ARG A 38 -4.05 -28.55 11.32
CA ARG A 38 -5.00 -27.44 11.34
C ARG A 38 -5.43 -27.05 12.75
N ALA A 39 -5.73 -28.03 13.60
CA ALA A 39 -6.13 -27.79 14.98
C ALA A 39 -5.00 -27.16 15.79
N LEU A 40 -3.78 -27.68 15.65
CA LEU A 40 -2.60 -27.13 16.32
C LEU A 40 -2.23 -25.72 15.80
N ALA A 41 -2.35 -25.49 14.50
CA ALA A 41 -2.11 -24.19 13.89
C ALA A 41 -3.22 -23.17 14.19
N ALA A 42 -4.33 -23.54 14.82
CA ALA A 42 -5.40 -22.62 15.19
C ALA A 42 -5.11 -21.84 16.49
N ASP A 43 -3.98 -22.10 17.16
CA ASP A 43 -3.56 -21.45 18.40
C ASP A 43 -3.49 -19.90 18.27
N PRO A 44 -4.37 -19.14 18.96
CA PRO A 44 -4.43 -17.70 18.84
C PRO A 44 -3.14 -17.00 19.26
N GLU A 45 -2.43 -17.51 20.27
CA GLU A 45 -1.19 -16.91 20.76
C GLU A 45 -0.05 -17.07 19.76
N THR A 46 -0.04 -18.18 19.02
CA THR A 46 0.92 -18.37 17.92
C THR A 46 0.71 -17.31 16.84
N TRP A 47 -0.53 -17.06 16.41
CA TRP A 47 -0.82 -16.01 15.43
C TRP A 47 -0.57 -14.60 15.98
N ARG A 48 -0.83 -14.37 17.28
CA ARG A 48 -0.50 -13.10 17.94
C ARG A 48 0.99 -12.83 17.88
N ALA A 49 1.82 -13.81 18.25
CA ALA A 49 3.27 -13.71 18.20
C ALA A 49 3.77 -13.47 16.76
N LEU A 50 3.19 -14.15 15.77
CA LEU A 50 3.52 -13.93 14.36
C LEU A 50 3.16 -12.53 13.86
N CYS A 51 2.00 -11.99 14.22
CA CYS A 51 1.64 -10.62 13.88
C CYS A 51 2.58 -9.60 14.52
N LEU A 52 2.98 -9.80 15.78
CA LEU A 52 3.90 -8.89 16.47
C LEU A 52 5.34 -8.99 15.92
N ALA A 53 5.75 -10.16 15.44
CA ALA A 53 7.03 -10.36 14.78
C ALA A 53 7.05 -9.73 13.38
N GLU A 54 5.97 -9.88 12.62
CA GLU A 54 5.84 -9.29 11.28
C GLU A 54 5.60 -7.78 11.35
N TRP A 55 4.83 -7.27 12.32
CA TRP A 55 4.44 -5.86 12.47
C TRP A 55 4.66 -5.35 13.90
N PRO A 56 5.89 -4.95 14.26
CA PRO A 56 6.21 -4.51 15.63
C PRO A 56 5.41 -3.28 16.08
N SER A 57 4.97 -2.42 15.16
CA SER A 57 4.09 -1.28 15.46
C SER A 57 2.82 -1.67 16.20
N MET A 58 2.29 -2.88 15.96
CA MET A 58 1.08 -3.38 16.62
C MET A 58 1.26 -3.67 18.11
N ALA A 59 2.51 -3.82 18.60
CA ALA A 59 2.78 -4.02 20.03
C ALA A 59 2.33 -2.81 20.87
N GLY A 60 2.43 -1.59 20.30
CA GLY A 60 2.02 -0.35 20.94
C GLY A 60 0.49 -0.15 21.00
N HIS A 61 -0.28 -1.01 20.33
CA HIS A 61 -1.74 -0.88 20.26
C HIS A 61 -2.47 -2.21 20.48
N PRO A 62 -2.48 -2.74 21.72
CA PRO A 62 -3.08 -4.05 22.03
C PRO A 62 -4.56 -4.16 21.65
N ARG A 63 -5.28 -3.03 21.56
CA ARG A 63 -6.68 -2.99 21.15
C ARG A 63 -6.85 -3.41 19.69
N LEU A 64 -5.91 -3.12 18.79
CA LEU A 64 -5.99 -3.59 17.39
C LEU A 64 -6.07 -5.12 17.29
N LEU A 65 -5.23 -5.82 18.06
CA LEU A 65 -5.22 -7.28 18.12
C LEU A 65 -6.44 -7.88 18.81
N SER A 66 -7.24 -7.06 19.51
CA SER A 66 -8.54 -7.46 20.07
C SER A 66 -9.68 -7.23 19.09
N VAL A 67 -9.57 -6.21 18.23
CA VAL A 67 -10.58 -5.83 17.24
C VAL A 67 -10.52 -6.74 16.01
N VAL A 68 -9.31 -7.09 15.56
CA VAL A 68 -9.09 -8.05 14.48
C VAL A 68 -8.39 -9.29 15.06
N PRO A 69 -9.00 -10.50 14.97
CA PRO A 69 -8.33 -11.72 15.40
C PRO A 69 -6.97 -11.86 14.70
N PRO A 70 -5.87 -12.19 15.41
CA PRO A 70 -4.52 -12.17 14.82
C PRO A 70 -4.38 -12.98 13.54
N ARG A 71 -4.99 -14.17 13.48
CA ARG A 71 -4.99 -15.00 12.25
C ARG A 71 -5.68 -14.30 11.08
N ARG A 72 -6.80 -13.61 11.33
CA ARG A 72 -7.51 -12.84 10.32
C ARG A 72 -6.70 -11.63 9.90
N LEU A 73 -6.12 -10.91 10.85
CA LEU A 73 -5.26 -9.77 10.59
C LEU A 73 -4.08 -10.16 9.69
N PHE A 74 -3.43 -11.28 10.01
CA PHE A 74 -2.36 -11.82 9.19
C PHE A 74 -2.83 -12.12 7.77
N ALA A 75 -3.96 -12.83 7.62
CA ALA A 75 -4.54 -13.15 6.32
C ALA A 75 -4.98 -11.90 5.53
N ASP A 76 -5.51 -10.88 6.19
CA ASP A 76 -5.98 -9.63 5.57
C ASP A 76 -4.80 -8.75 5.10
N ALA A 77 -3.67 -8.77 5.80
CA ALA A 77 -2.47 -7.97 5.52
C ALA A 77 -1.35 -8.72 4.76
N PHE A 78 -1.43 -10.05 4.68
CA PHE A 78 -0.52 -10.93 3.94
C PHE A 78 -1.34 -12.10 3.35
N PRO A 79 -1.32 -12.34 2.02
CA PRO A 79 -0.58 -11.63 0.96
C PRO A 79 -1.29 -10.35 0.50
N PHE A 80 -0.69 -9.59 -0.41
CA PHE A 80 -1.24 -8.34 -0.91
C PHE A 80 -2.61 -8.51 -1.58
N PRO A 81 -3.48 -7.49 -1.51
CA PRO A 81 -4.73 -7.49 -2.28
C PRO A 81 -4.44 -7.60 -3.77
N ARG A 82 -5.26 -8.39 -4.46
CA ARG A 82 -5.32 -8.40 -5.92
C ARG A 82 -6.49 -7.50 -6.33
N PRO A 83 -6.22 -6.28 -6.81
CA PRO A 83 -7.24 -5.51 -7.49
C PRO A 83 -7.48 -6.20 -8.82
N ASP A 84 -8.67 -6.77 -9.00
CA ASP A 84 -9.08 -7.18 -10.33
C ASP A 84 -9.14 -5.95 -11.22
N ALA A 85 -8.57 -6.11 -12.41
CA ALA A 85 -8.40 -5.06 -13.41
C ALA A 85 -9.77 -4.68 -13.98
N GLY A 86 -10.58 -3.90 -13.26
CA GLY A 86 -11.80 -3.36 -13.83
C GLY A 86 -12.75 -2.64 -12.89
N GLU A 87 -13.00 -3.13 -11.67
CA GLU A 87 -14.32 -2.85 -11.06
C GLU A 87 -14.34 -2.33 -9.62
N LEU A 88 -13.22 -1.90 -9.06
CA LEU A 88 -13.23 -1.14 -7.80
C LEU A 88 -13.94 0.23 -7.93
N GLY A 89 -14.34 0.62 -9.14
CA GLY A 89 -15.06 1.86 -9.43
C GLY A 89 -16.59 1.79 -9.37
N GLY A 90 -17.20 0.61 -9.17
CA GLY A 90 -18.65 0.43 -9.40
C GLY A 90 -19.49 -0.10 -8.23
N GLY A 91 -18.92 -0.86 -7.28
CA GLY A 91 -19.75 -1.70 -6.39
C GLY A 91 -19.26 -1.72 -4.95
N GLY A 92 -19.73 -0.78 -4.15
CA GLY A 92 -19.50 -0.81 -2.70
C GLY A 92 -20.38 0.20 -1.98
N GLY A 93 -21.70 -0.01 -2.00
CA GLY A 93 -22.66 0.77 -1.20
C GLY A 93 -22.54 0.54 0.31
N GLY A 94 -21.43 -0.02 0.78
CA GLY A 94 -21.15 -0.21 2.19
C GLY A 94 -20.82 1.12 2.88
N PRO A 95 -21.00 1.22 4.20
CA PRO A 95 -20.60 2.41 4.94
C PRO A 95 -19.10 2.72 4.75
N LEU A 96 -18.69 3.98 4.76
CA LEU A 96 -17.26 4.29 4.79
C LEU A 96 -16.68 3.98 6.18
N PRO A 97 -15.39 3.61 6.29
CA PRO A 97 -14.69 3.59 7.57
C PRO A 97 -14.78 4.96 8.24
N SER A 98 -15.23 5.02 9.49
CA SER A 98 -15.28 6.27 10.27
C SER A 98 -13.94 6.61 10.91
N GLU A 99 -13.08 5.61 11.06
CA GLU A 99 -11.75 5.69 11.64
C GLU A 99 -10.85 4.70 10.90
N LEU A 100 -9.58 5.06 10.73
CA LEU A 100 -8.54 4.17 10.26
C LEU A 100 -7.41 4.12 11.28
N VAL A 101 -6.83 2.95 11.46
CA VAL A 101 -5.57 2.80 12.19
C VAL A 101 -4.50 2.27 11.26
N SER A 102 -3.44 3.05 11.06
CA SER A 102 -2.30 2.67 10.22
C SER A 102 -1.15 2.18 11.09
N ALA A 103 -0.80 0.90 10.94
CA ALA A 103 0.41 0.29 11.49
C ALA A 103 1.50 0.37 10.42
N VAL A 104 2.57 1.12 10.71
CA VAL A 104 3.64 1.47 9.78
C VAL A 104 4.96 0.96 10.32
N ASP A 105 5.60 0.08 9.57
CA ASP A 105 6.88 -0.51 9.93
C ASP A 105 7.85 -0.41 8.76
N VAL A 106 9.03 0.19 8.99
CA VAL A 106 10.14 0.28 8.03
C VAL A 106 11.25 -0.65 8.50
N TYR A 107 11.77 -1.46 7.59
CA TYR A 107 12.81 -2.45 7.86
C TYR A 107 14.04 -2.20 7.01
N TYR A 108 15.18 -2.61 7.53
CA TYR A 108 16.42 -2.73 6.79
C TYR A 108 17.03 -4.09 7.07
N ARG A 109 17.20 -4.90 6.02
CA ARG A 109 17.73 -6.27 6.13
C ARG A 109 16.99 -7.14 7.14
N GLY A 110 15.67 -6.96 7.24
CA GLY A 110 14.80 -7.70 8.15
C GLY A 110 14.76 -7.17 9.59
N ALA A 111 15.57 -6.17 9.94
CA ALA A 111 15.50 -5.52 11.25
C ALA A 111 14.59 -4.27 11.18
N PRO A 112 13.67 -4.06 12.13
CA PRO A 112 12.82 -2.87 12.14
C PRO A 112 13.66 -1.62 12.46
N LEU A 113 13.64 -0.63 11.56
CA LEU A 113 14.22 0.69 11.76
C LEU A 113 13.23 1.67 12.40
N LEU A 114 11.96 1.52 12.04
CA LEU A 114 10.88 2.40 12.49
C LEU A 114 9.58 1.62 12.61
N SER A 115 8.87 1.81 13.72
CA SER A 115 7.57 1.20 13.97
C SER A 115 6.66 2.23 14.61
N ARG A 116 5.54 2.55 13.95
CA ARG A 116 4.60 3.58 14.40
C ARG A 116 3.17 3.22 14.09
N VAL A 117 2.27 3.67 14.96
CA VAL A 117 0.82 3.60 14.75
C VAL A 117 0.27 5.00 14.58
N VAL A 118 -0.63 5.18 13.62
CA VAL A 118 -1.33 6.44 13.35
C VAL A 118 -2.83 6.17 13.35
N GLU A 119 -3.55 6.82 14.27
CA GLU A 119 -5.01 6.85 14.27
C GLU A 119 -5.50 8.03 13.44
N THR A 120 -6.40 7.78 12.49
CA THR A 120 -6.91 8.79 11.56
C THR A 120 -8.44 8.83 11.62
N PRO A 121 -9.03 9.90 12.19
CA PRO A 121 -10.47 10.15 12.09
C PRO A 121 -10.87 10.38 10.62
N ALA A 122 -11.65 9.45 10.07
CA ALA A 122 -11.94 9.39 8.63
C ALA A 122 -13.35 9.88 8.25
N SER A 123 -14.20 10.16 9.25
CA SER A 123 -15.59 10.60 9.04
C SER A 123 -15.77 12.10 8.83
N SER A 124 -14.74 12.92 9.11
CA SER A 124 -14.91 14.38 9.04
C SER A 124 -15.11 14.85 7.59
N PRO A 125 -15.99 15.83 7.32
CA PRO A 125 -16.17 16.38 5.97
C PRO A 125 -14.87 16.94 5.38
N TRP A 126 -14.00 17.48 6.23
CA TRP A 126 -12.67 17.96 5.83
C TRP A 126 -11.80 16.81 5.31
N PHE A 127 -11.74 15.68 6.03
CA PHE A 127 -11.01 14.50 5.56
C PHE A 127 -11.58 13.98 4.24
N LEU A 128 -12.90 13.85 4.16
CA LEU A 128 -13.58 13.32 2.98
C LEU A 128 -13.35 14.18 1.73
N GLY A 129 -13.36 15.51 1.87
CA GLY A 129 -13.16 16.46 0.77
C GLY A 129 -11.71 16.80 0.43
N SER A 130 -10.76 16.59 1.36
CA SER A 130 -9.35 16.93 1.16
C SER A 130 -8.55 15.81 0.49
N PRO A 131 -7.40 16.11 -0.13
CA PRO A 131 -6.43 15.11 -0.55
C PRO A 131 -6.10 14.11 0.55
N PHE A 132 -6.25 12.82 0.27
CA PHE A 132 -5.88 11.77 1.24
C PHE A 132 -4.37 11.82 1.50
N ARG A 133 -4.01 12.08 2.77
CA ARG A 133 -2.63 12.02 3.25
C ARG A 133 -2.60 11.54 4.70
N VAL A 134 -1.70 10.62 5.00
CA VAL A 134 -1.44 10.15 6.37
C VAL A 134 0.06 10.26 6.64
N GLU A 135 0.41 11.04 7.66
CA GLU A 135 1.78 11.21 8.13
C GLU A 135 2.06 10.23 9.27
N ALA A 136 3.02 9.34 9.08
CA ALA A 136 3.49 8.46 10.15
C ALA A 136 4.64 9.06 10.94
N VAL A 137 5.52 9.84 10.31
CA VAL A 137 6.74 10.34 10.95
C VAL A 137 7.11 11.70 10.37
N GLU A 138 7.41 12.65 11.26
CA GLU A 138 8.16 13.87 10.94
C GLU A 138 9.24 14.02 12.02
N CYS A 139 10.46 13.57 11.73
CA CYS A 139 11.56 13.56 12.68
C CYS A 139 12.28 14.91 12.64
N LYS A 140 12.10 15.75 13.69
CA LYS A 140 12.80 17.04 13.81
C LYS A 140 14.31 16.93 14.05
N LYS A 141 14.85 15.74 14.39
CA LYS A 141 16.29 15.50 14.53
C LYS A 141 16.68 14.11 14.02
N PRO A 142 17.66 14.01 13.12
CA PRO A 142 18.21 12.73 12.70
C PRO A 142 18.99 12.09 13.86
N ALA A 143 18.55 10.92 14.35
CA ALA A 143 19.37 10.07 15.20
C ALA A 143 20.39 9.36 14.30
N ALA A 144 21.68 9.64 14.46
CA ALA A 144 22.72 9.08 13.62
C ALA A 144 22.92 7.59 13.95
N GLU A 145 22.62 6.69 13.01
CA GLU A 145 23.20 5.34 13.03
C GLU A 145 23.16 4.67 11.65
N ALA A 146 24.35 4.20 11.22
CA ALA A 146 24.68 3.39 10.05
C ALA A 146 24.38 3.97 8.65
N ALA A 147 25.30 3.72 7.70
CA ALA A 147 25.09 4.00 6.29
C ALA A 147 24.00 3.07 5.74
N LEU A 148 22.76 3.55 5.71
CA LEU A 148 21.62 2.86 5.13
C LEU A 148 21.72 2.88 3.61
N SER A 149 21.45 1.73 2.97
CA SER A 149 21.18 1.67 1.53
C SER A 149 19.68 1.87 1.31
N PRO A 150 19.20 3.03 0.83
CA PRO A 150 17.77 3.32 0.77
C PRO A 150 16.99 2.36 -0.15
N ALA A 151 17.67 1.77 -1.15
CA ALA A 151 17.11 0.77 -2.04
C ALA A 151 16.87 -0.60 -1.37
N GLU A 152 17.53 -0.87 -0.24
CA GLU A 152 17.35 -2.11 0.55
C GLU A 152 16.29 -1.96 1.65
N LEU A 153 15.63 -0.79 1.74
CA LEU A 153 14.52 -0.61 2.66
C LEU A 153 13.31 -1.46 2.26
N GLU A 154 12.70 -2.08 3.26
CA GLU A 154 11.40 -2.72 3.14
C GLU A 154 10.38 -1.96 4.01
N LEU A 155 9.12 -1.95 3.60
CA LEU A 155 8.05 -1.22 4.28
C LEU A 155 6.81 -2.09 4.39
N SER A 156 6.17 -2.10 5.54
CA SER A 156 4.79 -2.56 5.69
C SER A 156 3.91 -1.42 6.16
N TRP A 157 2.86 -1.11 5.40
CA TRP A 157 1.81 -0.15 5.80
C TRP A 157 0.47 -0.87 5.85
N VAL A 158 0.09 -1.33 7.05
CA VAL A 158 -1.18 -2.02 7.29
C VAL A 158 -2.22 -1.02 7.76
N VAL A 159 -3.26 -0.83 6.97
CA VAL A 159 -4.42 -0.02 7.33
C VAL A 159 -5.50 -0.94 7.90
N VAL A 160 -6.03 -0.60 9.06
CA VAL A 160 -7.08 -1.34 9.76
C VAL A 160 -8.34 -0.47 9.83
N ASP A 161 -9.49 -1.04 9.48
CA ASP A 161 -10.82 -0.53 9.83
C ASP A 161 -11.26 -1.24 11.12
N PRO A 162 -11.15 -0.57 12.28
CA PRO A 162 -11.50 -1.20 13.56
C PRO A 162 -13.00 -1.45 13.70
N ALA A 163 -13.87 -0.69 13.03
CA ALA A 163 -15.32 -0.90 13.12
C ALA A 163 -15.74 -2.21 12.43
N ARG A 164 -15.04 -2.57 11.34
CA ARG A 164 -15.30 -3.81 10.59
C ARG A 164 -14.42 -4.98 11.00
N GLY A 165 -13.37 -4.73 11.76
CA GLY A 165 -12.36 -5.72 12.07
C GLY A 165 -11.66 -6.23 10.80
N ARG A 166 -11.35 -5.33 9.86
CA ARG A 166 -10.69 -5.65 8.58
C ARG A 166 -9.37 -4.92 8.43
N ALA A 167 -8.46 -5.50 7.67
CA ALA A 167 -7.18 -4.86 7.37
C ALA A 167 -6.78 -5.01 5.89
N VAL A 168 -5.86 -4.17 5.45
CA VAL A 168 -5.22 -4.27 4.14
C VAL A 168 -3.82 -3.68 4.20
N ASN A 169 -2.85 -4.36 3.58
CA ASN A 169 -1.52 -3.79 3.40
C ASN A 169 -1.47 -3.00 2.09
N VAL A 170 -1.14 -1.71 2.18
CA VAL A 170 -1.08 -0.78 1.04
C VAL A 170 0.34 -0.38 0.66
N SER A 171 1.32 -1.17 1.08
CA SER A 171 2.72 -1.03 0.67
C SER A 171 3.10 -2.14 -0.31
N SER A 172 4.11 -1.90 -1.15
CA SER A 172 4.66 -2.92 -2.05
C SER A 172 5.67 -3.86 -1.39
N ARG A 173 5.87 -3.77 -0.06
CA ARG A 173 7.03 -4.31 0.70
C ARG A 173 8.38 -3.77 0.29
N ARG A 174 8.68 -3.72 -1.00
CA ARG A 174 9.95 -3.25 -1.57
C ARG A 174 9.78 -1.96 -2.33
N ALA A 175 10.86 -1.20 -2.41
CA ALA A 175 10.88 0.05 -3.16
C ALA A 175 10.51 -0.21 -4.63
N VAL A 176 9.53 0.53 -5.13
CA VAL A 176 9.19 0.55 -6.56
C VAL A 176 10.05 1.55 -7.32
N ALA A 177 10.49 2.61 -6.65
CA ALA A 177 11.39 3.65 -7.16
C ALA A 177 12.22 4.25 -6.03
N VAL A 178 13.43 4.72 -6.37
CA VAL A 178 14.32 5.47 -5.48
C VAL A 178 14.78 6.68 -6.28
N ASP A 179 14.47 7.87 -5.77
CA ASP A 179 14.83 9.13 -6.40
C ASP A 179 15.70 9.95 -5.45
N ARG A 180 16.62 10.75 -5.99
CA ARG A 180 17.35 11.73 -5.19
C ARG A 180 16.84 13.12 -5.50
N HIS A 181 16.51 13.85 -4.46
CA HIS A 181 16.04 15.20 -4.57
C HIS A 181 17.22 16.14 -4.81
N TRP A 182 17.20 16.85 -5.94
CA TRP A 182 18.38 17.49 -6.50
C TRP A 182 18.91 18.68 -5.66
N TYR A 183 18.05 19.35 -4.89
CA TYR A 183 18.44 20.53 -4.09
C TYR A 183 18.63 20.25 -2.61
N THR A 184 17.86 19.34 -2.00
CA THR A 184 18.05 18.96 -0.58
C THR A 184 19.05 17.82 -0.40
N GLY A 185 19.40 17.11 -1.47
CA GLY A 185 20.23 15.92 -1.40
C GLY A 185 19.52 14.69 -0.81
N GLU A 186 18.27 14.83 -0.35
CA GLU A 186 17.48 13.76 0.27
C GLU A 186 17.17 12.63 -0.71
N THR A 187 17.12 11.42 -0.19
CA THR A 187 16.70 10.26 -0.99
C THR A 187 15.24 9.93 -0.67
N LEU A 188 14.41 9.88 -1.71
CA LEU A 188 13.00 9.51 -1.65
C LEU A 188 12.85 8.06 -2.08
N VAL A 189 12.48 7.20 -1.14
CA VAL A 189 12.18 5.80 -1.40
C VAL A 189 10.68 5.63 -1.49
N ARG A 190 10.19 5.14 -2.63
CA ARG A 190 8.76 5.02 -2.92
C ARG A 190 8.33 3.57 -2.86
N PHE A 191 7.23 3.33 -2.15
CA PHE A 191 6.52 2.07 -2.10
C PHE A 191 5.11 2.33 -2.61
N ALA A 192 4.56 1.46 -3.46
CA ALA A 192 3.25 1.75 -4.01
C ALA A 192 2.45 0.51 -4.40
N VAL A 193 1.14 0.60 -4.18
CA VAL A 193 0.15 -0.32 -4.74
C VAL A 193 -0.85 0.46 -5.58
N VAL A 194 -1.42 -0.21 -6.58
CA VAL A 194 -2.43 0.40 -7.45
C VAL A 194 -3.77 -0.25 -7.14
N LEU A 195 -4.71 0.51 -6.60
CA LEU A 195 -6.06 0.07 -6.23
C LEU A 195 -7.08 0.90 -7.01
N GLY A 196 -7.95 0.25 -7.78
CA GLY A 196 -9.04 0.91 -8.53
C GLY A 196 -8.59 2.06 -9.43
N GLY A 197 -7.44 1.91 -10.08
CA GLY A 197 -6.86 2.94 -10.94
C GLY A 197 -6.25 4.13 -10.21
N CYS A 198 -6.16 4.09 -8.87
CA CYS A 198 -5.43 5.04 -8.05
C CYS A 198 -4.15 4.41 -7.51
N LYS A 199 -3.08 5.20 -7.45
CA LYS A 199 -1.80 4.83 -6.86
C LYS A 199 -1.79 5.26 -5.38
N PHE A 200 -1.76 4.29 -4.48
CA PHE A 200 -1.43 4.49 -3.08
C PHE A 200 0.09 4.45 -2.97
N GLU A 201 0.70 5.56 -2.60
CA GLU A 201 2.15 5.73 -2.57
C GLU A 201 2.59 6.14 -1.18
N THR A 202 3.41 5.29 -0.56
CA THR A 202 4.20 5.67 0.61
C THR A 202 5.54 6.22 0.15
N THR A 203 5.89 7.39 0.66
CA THR A 203 7.21 7.99 0.49
C THR A 203 7.95 7.96 1.82
N VAL A 204 9.14 7.38 1.80
CA VAL A 204 10.11 7.44 2.90
C VAL A 204 11.22 8.40 2.48
N THR A 205 11.36 9.50 3.20
CA THR A 205 12.41 10.48 2.98
C THR A 205 13.60 10.16 3.87
N CYS A 206 14.76 9.98 3.27
CA CYS A 206 16.03 9.76 3.94
C CYS A 206 16.91 11.01 3.84
N SER A 207 17.38 11.52 4.97
CA SER A 207 18.28 12.67 5.03
C SER A 207 19.62 12.39 4.35
N GLU A 208 20.24 13.42 3.77
CA GLU A 208 21.57 13.32 3.17
C GLU A 208 22.64 12.89 4.21
N GLY A 209 23.58 12.02 3.78
CA GLY A 209 24.71 11.56 4.58
C GLY A 209 24.43 10.31 5.41
N ALA A 210 23.61 10.42 6.45
CA ALA A 210 23.38 9.34 7.42
C ALA A 210 22.28 8.34 7.00
N GLY A 211 21.47 8.66 5.98
CA GLY A 211 20.38 7.79 5.53
C GLY A 211 19.19 7.71 6.50
N ASN A 212 19.20 8.50 7.58
CA ASN A 212 18.14 8.51 8.58
C ASN A 212 16.78 8.86 7.98
N ILE A 213 15.74 8.19 8.45
CA ILE A 213 14.37 8.42 8.01
C ILE A 213 13.86 9.73 8.66
N SER A 214 13.63 10.75 7.84
CA SER A 214 13.10 12.05 8.28
C SER A 214 11.58 12.14 8.17
N GLU A 215 11.01 11.56 7.11
CA GLU A 215 9.57 11.59 6.85
C GLU A 215 9.07 10.23 6.35
N VAL A 216 7.88 9.83 6.78
CA VAL A 216 7.16 8.68 6.24
C VAL A 216 5.70 9.07 6.04
N SER A 217 5.27 9.18 4.79
CA SER A 217 3.92 9.65 4.44
C SER A 217 3.26 8.78 3.38
N LEU A 218 1.95 8.55 3.52
CA LEU A 218 1.10 7.85 2.55
C LEU A 218 0.18 8.87 1.87
N ALA A 219 0.16 8.88 0.54
CA ALA A 219 -0.74 9.69 -0.26
C ALA A 219 -1.39 8.87 -1.38
N VAL A 220 -2.53 9.34 -1.87
CA VAL A 220 -3.25 8.68 -2.98
C VAL A 220 -3.34 9.61 -4.17
N GLN A 221 -2.93 9.11 -5.33
CA GLN A 221 -2.99 9.81 -6.61
C GLN A 221 -3.90 9.07 -7.57
N ASP A 222 -4.72 9.79 -8.34
CA ASP A 222 -5.49 9.19 -9.41
C ASP A 222 -4.63 8.88 -10.66
N ALA A 223 -5.30 8.40 -11.71
CA ALA A 223 -4.67 8.03 -12.96
C ALA A 223 -3.97 9.20 -13.66
N ASP A 224 -4.45 10.43 -13.48
CA ASP A 224 -3.85 11.66 -14.04
C ASP A 224 -2.74 12.21 -13.12
N GLY A 225 -2.77 11.76 -11.86
CA GLY A 225 -1.94 12.07 -10.72
C GLY A 225 -2.29 13.38 -10.06
N ALA A 226 -3.56 13.76 -10.12
CA ALA A 226 -4.14 14.62 -9.10
C ALA A 226 -4.28 13.82 -7.80
N ALA A 227 -4.26 14.51 -6.66
CA ALA A 227 -4.48 13.84 -5.38
C ALA A 227 -5.94 13.40 -5.27
N ALA A 228 -6.16 12.15 -4.88
CA ALA A 228 -7.50 11.62 -4.65
C ALA A 228 -8.05 12.14 -3.32
N SER A 229 -9.36 12.42 -3.26
CA SER A 229 -10.00 12.83 -2.02
C SER A 229 -10.00 11.72 -0.97
N GLY A 230 -10.14 12.08 0.31
CA GLY A 230 -10.29 11.10 1.39
C GLY A 230 -11.46 10.16 1.16
N GLU A 231 -12.60 10.69 0.71
CA GLU A 231 -13.80 9.88 0.42
C GLU A 231 -13.54 8.82 -0.66
N ARG A 232 -12.90 9.21 -1.77
CA ARG A 232 -12.54 8.27 -2.84
C ARG A 232 -11.55 7.22 -2.34
N SER A 233 -10.56 7.65 -1.57
CA SER A 233 -9.52 6.77 -1.04
C SER A 233 -10.08 5.77 -0.02
N LEU A 234 -11.02 6.18 0.84
CA LEU A 234 -11.71 5.30 1.79
C LEU A 234 -12.54 4.22 1.08
N ARG A 235 -13.23 4.55 -0.01
CA ARG A 235 -13.96 3.55 -0.81
C ARG A 235 -13.02 2.49 -1.36
N LEU A 236 -11.88 2.92 -1.90
CA LEU A 236 -10.87 2.01 -2.44
C LEU A 236 -10.25 1.14 -1.35
N LEU A 237 -9.95 1.70 -0.18
CA LEU A 237 -9.46 0.95 0.99
C LEU A 237 -10.49 -0.08 1.46
N ALA A 238 -11.75 0.33 1.63
CA ALA A 238 -12.83 -0.56 2.08
C ALA A 238 -13.05 -1.72 1.09
N ALA A 239 -13.04 -1.43 -0.22
CA ALA A 239 -13.18 -2.46 -1.23
C ALA A 239 -11.95 -3.38 -1.25
N ALA A 240 -10.73 -2.84 -1.17
CA ALA A 240 -9.51 -3.64 -1.08
C ALA A 240 -9.44 -4.49 0.20
N MET A 241 -10.04 -4.05 1.31
CA MET A 241 -10.19 -4.87 2.52
C MET A 241 -11.08 -6.10 2.26
N GLU A 242 -12.12 -5.99 1.44
CA GLU A 242 -13.04 -7.09 1.12
C GLU A 242 -12.51 -8.05 0.03
N GLU A 243 -11.49 -7.66 -0.73
CA GLU A 243 -10.95 -8.48 -1.82
C GLU A 243 -10.30 -9.79 -1.35
N GLN A 244 -10.30 -10.80 -2.23
CA GLN A 244 -9.54 -12.02 -1.99
C GLN A 244 -8.03 -11.77 -2.03
N ARG A 245 -7.30 -12.48 -1.18
CA ARG A 245 -5.84 -12.50 -1.19
C ARG A 245 -5.35 -13.72 -1.94
N ILE A 246 -4.44 -13.54 -2.89
CA ILE A 246 -3.80 -14.66 -3.60
C ILE A 246 -2.32 -14.66 -3.26
N GLY A 247 -1.90 -15.69 -2.54
CA GLY A 247 -0.49 -15.91 -2.24
C GLY A 247 0.23 -16.55 -3.42
N GLY A 248 1.45 -16.12 -3.69
CA GLY A 248 2.26 -16.71 -4.74
C GLY A 248 3.72 -16.24 -4.69
N GLY A 249 4.65 -17.08 -5.15
CA GLY A 249 6.08 -16.76 -5.15
C GLY A 249 6.48 -15.53 -5.98
N ARG A 250 5.57 -15.03 -6.84
CA ARG A 250 5.77 -13.84 -7.69
C ARG A 250 5.17 -12.55 -7.12
N GLU A 251 4.56 -12.61 -5.94
CA GLU A 251 3.93 -11.46 -5.27
C GLU A 251 4.86 -10.23 -5.19
N ARG A 252 6.16 -10.49 -4.96
CA ARG A 252 7.21 -9.46 -4.90
C ARG A 252 7.35 -8.66 -6.20
N ASP A 253 7.25 -9.33 -7.35
CA ASP A 253 7.42 -8.71 -8.67
C ASP A 253 6.09 -8.14 -9.19
N GLU A 254 4.96 -8.65 -8.70
CA GLU A 254 3.64 -8.21 -9.12
C GLU A 254 3.35 -6.75 -8.76
N ALA A 255 3.68 -6.33 -7.54
CA ALA A 255 3.46 -4.94 -7.11
C ALA A 255 4.26 -3.96 -8.00
N LYS A 256 5.55 -4.27 -8.23
CA LYS A 256 6.41 -3.47 -9.10
C LYS A 256 5.92 -3.47 -10.55
N ARG A 257 5.53 -4.63 -11.09
CA ARG A 257 4.97 -4.73 -12.44
C ARG A 257 3.72 -3.87 -12.60
N ARG A 258 2.77 -3.93 -11.67
CA ARG A 258 1.54 -3.12 -11.71
C ARG A 258 1.84 -1.63 -11.61
N TYR A 259 2.81 -1.25 -10.78
CA TYR A 259 3.30 0.12 -10.70
C TYR A 259 3.87 0.58 -12.05
N ASP A 260 4.75 -0.21 -12.66
CA ASP A 260 5.37 0.12 -13.95
C ASP A 260 4.32 0.22 -15.07
N GLU A 261 3.32 -0.67 -15.10
CA GLU A 261 2.18 -0.62 -16.02
C GLU A 261 1.33 0.65 -15.82
N PHE A 262 1.07 1.03 -14.57
CA PHE A 262 0.36 2.25 -14.23
C PHE A 262 1.13 3.50 -14.68
N VAL A 263 2.44 3.57 -14.42
CA VAL A 263 3.30 4.68 -14.82
C VAL A 263 3.38 4.79 -16.35
N LYS A 264 3.55 3.68 -17.07
CA LYS A 264 3.53 3.64 -18.54
C LYS A 264 2.20 4.12 -19.10
N SER A 265 1.08 3.61 -18.57
CA SER A 265 -0.27 4.01 -18.97
C SER A 265 -0.53 5.49 -18.73
N ARG A 266 -0.05 6.02 -17.60
CA ARG A 266 -0.14 7.45 -17.28
C ARG A 266 0.66 8.30 -18.25
N LYS A 267 1.88 7.89 -18.61
CA LYS A 267 2.70 8.57 -19.62
C LYS A 267 1.98 8.64 -20.96
N GLY A 268 1.45 7.51 -21.44
CA GLY A 268 0.68 7.47 -22.69
C GLY A 268 -0.57 8.36 -22.68
N ARG A 269 -1.30 8.41 -21.55
CA ARG A 269 -2.46 9.30 -21.38
C ARG A 269 -2.07 10.78 -21.40
N LYS A 270 -0.97 11.17 -20.73
CA LYS A 270 -0.46 12.53 -20.78
C LYS A 270 -0.06 12.96 -22.19
N GLU A 271 0.65 12.10 -22.92
CA GLU A 271 1.02 12.35 -24.32
C GLU A 271 -0.21 12.50 -25.22
N SER A 272 -1.22 11.65 -25.03
CA SER A 272 -2.47 11.73 -25.79
C SER A 272 -3.25 13.03 -25.48
N LYS A 273 -3.27 13.46 -24.22
CA LYS A 273 -3.90 14.72 -23.80
C LYS A 273 -3.17 15.93 -24.39
N ALA A 274 -1.84 15.95 -24.33
CA ALA A 274 -1.03 17.01 -24.94
C ALA A 274 -1.23 17.11 -26.46
N ARG A 275 -1.32 15.97 -27.16
CA ARG A 275 -1.65 15.95 -28.60
C ARG A 275 -3.04 16.52 -28.89
N ARG A 276 -4.02 16.22 -28.05
CA ARG A 276 -5.39 16.73 -28.19
C ARG A 276 -5.44 18.24 -27.91
N GLU A 277 -4.75 18.72 -26.89
CA GLU A 277 -4.64 20.15 -26.57
C GLU A 277 -3.95 20.90 -27.71
N ALA A 278 -2.84 20.38 -28.24
CA ALA A 278 -2.16 20.97 -29.41
C ALA A 278 -3.07 21.03 -30.65
N LEU A 279 -3.91 20.01 -30.87
CA LEU A 279 -4.88 20.02 -31.97
C LEU A 279 -5.96 21.10 -31.75
N ILE A 280 -6.45 21.25 -30.52
CA ILE A 280 -7.43 22.28 -30.16
C ILE A 280 -6.83 23.67 -30.37
N ASP A 281 -5.61 23.92 -29.90
CA ASP A 281 -4.91 25.21 -30.06
C ASP A 281 -4.68 25.57 -31.53
N LEU A 282 -4.34 24.57 -32.37
CA LEU A 282 -4.20 24.78 -33.80
C LEU A 282 -5.53 25.16 -34.46
N CYS A 283 -6.62 24.49 -34.13
CA CYS A 283 -7.96 24.83 -34.64
C CYS A 283 -8.41 26.22 -34.17
N CYS A 284 -8.18 26.56 -32.90
CA CYS A 284 -8.52 27.86 -32.34
C CYS A 284 -7.73 29.00 -33.00
N SER A 285 -6.43 28.82 -33.22
CA SER A 285 -5.58 29.81 -33.91
C SER A 285 -5.94 29.94 -35.39
N ALA A 286 -6.30 28.86 -36.08
CA ALA A 286 -6.79 28.92 -37.46
C ALA A 286 -8.14 29.66 -37.56
N ALA A 287 -9.08 29.37 -36.66
CA ALA A 287 -10.39 30.04 -36.63
C ALA A 287 -10.27 31.54 -36.33
N SER A 288 -9.39 31.93 -35.39
CA SER A 288 -9.15 33.34 -35.09
C SER A 288 -8.48 34.06 -36.26
N ALA A 289 -7.51 33.44 -36.94
CA ALA A 289 -6.90 34.00 -38.14
C ALA A 289 -7.92 34.19 -39.28
N MET A 290 -8.80 33.22 -39.52
CA MET A 290 -9.87 33.34 -40.52
C MET A 290 -10.86 34.46 -40.18
N ALA A 291 -11.23 34.63 -38.90
CA ALA A 291 -12.10 35.72 -38.46
C ALA A 291 -11.46 37.09 -38.71
N VAL A 292 -10.17 37.24 -38.40
CA VAL A 292 -9.41 38.49 -38.66
C VAL A 292 -9.32 38.76 -40.16
N LEU A 293 -8.98 37.77 -40.98
CA LEU A 293 -8.92 37.93 -42.44
C LEU A 293 -10.28 38.31 -43.04
N SER A 294 -11.36 37.69 -42.57
CA SER A 294 -12.72 38.01 -42.99
C SER A 294 -13.12 39.43 -42.63
N PHE A 295 -12.75 39.89 -41.43
CA PHE A 295 -12.98 41.26 -40.99
C PHE A 295 -12.21 42.27 -41.86
N VAL A 296 -10.92 42.03 -42.11
CA VAL A 296 -10.10 42.90 -42.97
C VAL A 296 -10.67 42.97 -44.39
N ALA A 297 -11.05 41.82 -44.98
CA ALA A 297 -11.67 41.80 -46.31
C ALA A 297 -12.97 42.61 -46.34
N ALA A 298 -13.83 42.50 -45.32
CA ALA A 298 -15.08 43.25 -45.22
C ALA A 298 -14.88 44.77 -45.05
N VAL A 299 -13.76 45.21 -44.45
CA VAL A 299 -13.40 46.63 -44.31
C VAL A 299 -12.79 47.18 -45.61
N VAL A 300 -11.92 46.42 -46.29
CA VAL A 300 -11.23 46.87 -47.51
C VAL A 300 -12.13 46.85 -48.75
N LEU A 301 -13.12 45.96 -48.80
CA LEU A 301 -14.08 45.83 -49.91
C LEU A 301 -15.33 46.72 -49.76
N ARG A 302 -15.37 47.58 -48.73
CA ARG A 302 -16.38 48.63 -48.53
C ARG A 302 -15.80 49.99 -48.93
#